data_AF-A0A7S2GHZ5-F1
#
_entry.id   AF-A0A7S2GHZ5-F1
#
_cell.length_a   1.000
_cell.length_b   1.000
_cell.length_c   1.000
_cell.angle_alpha   90.00
_cell.angle_beta   90.00
_cell.angle_gamma   90.00
#
_symmetry.space_group_name_H-M   'P 1'
#
loop_
_entity.id
_entity.type
_entity.pdbx_description
1 polymer ?
#
loop_
_entity_poly.entity_id
_entity_poly.type
_entity_poly.pdbx_seq_one_letter_code
_entity_poly.pdbx_strand_id
1 'polypeptide(L)'
;GQLFSATKDISIWRDSLLFSDEWFGSVNDNFEVKTGRFAYTTVAWNAHNISNTANAYGFMRAPWNQNNVPYITRFNSSYGFTFTAAPDCEAHMKVLLYNNWMDFGREIMYSPHGPMHIMIGGVGNANWMNK
;
A
#
# COMPACT_ATOMS: atom_id res chain seq x y z
N GLY A 1 17.27 23.93 2.08
CA GLY A 1 16.26 23.08 1.44
C GLY A 1 16.99 22.07 0.60
N GLN A 2 16.92 20.79 0.96
CA GLN A 2 17.63 19.74 0.24
C GLN A 2 16.85 19.46 -1.05
N LEU A 3 17.47 19.81 -2.17
CA LEU A 3 17.00 19.48 -3.51
C LEU A 3 17.00 17.95 -3.61
N PHE A 4 15.82 17.34 -3.75
CA PHE A 4 15.73 15.95 -4.18
C PHE A 4 16.24 15.89 -5.61
N SER A 5 17.50 15.47 -5.74
CA SER A 5 18.16 15.27 -7.02
C SER A 5 17.38 14.24 -7.83
N ALA A 6 17.16 14.55 -9.11
CA ALA A 6 16.57 13.66 -10.10
C ALA A 6 17.52 12.49 -10.41
N THR A 7 17.62 11.55 -9.47
CA THR A 7 18.24 10.26 -9.70
C THR A 7 17.15 9.25 -10.04
N LYS A 8 17.28 8.64 -11.22
CA LYS A 8 16.40 7.66 -11.90
C LYS A 8 16.09 6.37 -11.13
N ASP A 9 16.34 6.32 -9.82
CA ASP A 9 16.02 5.17 -9.00
C ASP A 9 14.70 5.43 -8.26
N ILE A 10 13.65 4.76 -8.71
CA ILE A 10 12.35 4.86 -8.07
C ILE A 10 12.42 4.43 -6.61
N SER A 11 13.33 3.54 -6.20
CA SER A 11 13.39 3.04 -4.83
C SER A 11 13.66 4.11 -3.76
N ILE A 12 14.16 5.28 -4.13
CA ILE A 12 14.44 6.43 -3.24
C ILE A 12 13.20 6.87 -2.45
N TRP A 13 11.98 6.63 -2.95
CA TRP A 13 10.77 6.98 -2.19
C TRP A 13 10.76 6.33 -0.80
N ARG A 14 11.34 5.12 -0.64
CA ARG A 14 11.43 4.41 0.65
C ARG A 14 12.36 5.08 1.66
N ASP A 15 13.29 5.91 1.19
CA ASP A 15 14.24 6.62 2.05
C ASP A 15 13.61 7.85 2.71
N SER A 16 12.40 8.24 2.28
CA SER A 16 11.64 9.33 2.92
C SER A 16 11.31 8.97 4.37
N LEU A 17 11.36 9.99 5.25
CA LEU A 17 10.92 9.88 6.65
C LEU A 17 9.52 9.28 6.78
N LEU A 18 8.63 9.55 5.81
CA LEU A 18 7.28 8.99 5.79
C LEU A 18 7.29 7.46 5.82
N PHE A 19 8.24 6.81 5.14
CA PHE A 19 8.33 5.35 5.06
C PHE A 19 9.40 4.75 5.99
N SER A 20 9.88 5.57 6.93
CA SER A 20 10.72 5.07 8.01
C SER A 20 10.03 3.98 8.82
N ASP A 21 10.86 3.20 9.53
CA ASP A 21 10.40 2.10 10.36
C ASP A 21 9.38 2.54 11.43
N GLU A 22 9.54 3.74 11.98
CA GLU A 22 8.63 4.30 12.99
C GLU A 22 7.19 4.42 12.47
N TRP A 23 7.01 4.94 11.25
CA TRP A 23 5.71 5.23 10.68
C TRP A 23 5.09 4.04 9.96
N PHE A 24 5.87 3.38 9.10
CA PHE A 24 5.36 2.33 8.23
C PHE A 24 5.88 0.94 8.58
N GLY A 25 7.03 0.83 9.24
CA GLY A 25 7.57 -0.47 9.64
C GLY A 25 8.13 -1.33 8.52
N SER A 26 8.83 -2.38 8.93
CA SER A 26 9.42 -3.42 8.08
C SER A 26 8.54 -4.68 8.02
N VAL A 27 8.84 -5.56 7.09
CA VAL A 27 8.08 -6.78 6.80
C VAL A 27 8.94 -8.02 7.09
N ASN A 28 8.37 -9.09 7.64
CA ASN A 28 9.05 -10.38 7.84
C ASN A 28 8.85 -11.34 6.65
N ASP A 29 9.42 -12.55 6.74
CA ASP A 29 9.34 -13.56 5.68
C ASP A 29 7.91 -14.06 5.40
N ASN A 30 6.99 -13.89 6.35
CA ASN A 30 5.56 -14.19 6.20
C ASN A 30 4.75 -13.01 5.64
N PHE A 31 5.43 -11.96 5.19
CA PHE A 31 4.84 -10.72 4.67
C PHE A 31 4.11 -9.87 5.72
N GLU A 32 4.26 -10.19 7.01
CA GLU A 32 3.62 -9.46 8.11
C GLU A 32 4.40 -8.18 8.40
N VAL A 33 3.69 -7.09 8.70
CA VAL A 33 4.33 -5.88 9.24
C VAL A 33 4.86 -6.18 10.64
N LYS A 34 6.18 -6.18 10.84
CA LYS A 34 6.83 -6.63 12.08
C LYS A 34 7.24 -5.50 13.04
N THR A 35 7.43 -4.29 12.51
CA THR A 35 7.90 -3.11 13.27
C THR A 35 7.03 -1.88 12.98
N GLY A 36 7.27 -0.79 13.69
CA GLY A 36 6.53 0.47 13.53
C GLY A 36 5.13 0.45 14.13
N ARG A 37 4.38 1.53 13.87
CA ARG A 37 3.01 1.72 14.38
C ARG A 37 2.03 0.59 14.05
N PHE A 38 2.24 -0.09 12.91
CA PHE A 38 1.33 -1.14 12.43
C PHE A 38 1.86 -2.57 12.68
N ALA A 39 2.94 -2.73 13.46
CA ALA A 39 3.50 -4.02 13.82
C ALA A 39 2.43 -4.98 14.35
N TYR A 40 2.34 -6.17 13.76
CA TYR A 40 1.42 -7.24 14.15
C TYR A 40 -0.04 -6.78 14.32
N THR A 41 -0.47 -5.79 13.53
CA THR A 41 -1.86 -5.35 13.55
C THR A 41 -2.73 -6.49 13.04
N THR A 42 -3.58 -7.04 13.90
CA THR A 42 -4.45 -8.16 13.58
C THR A 42 -5.57 -7.75 12.63
N VAL A 43 -5.87 -8.59 11.66
CA VAL A 43 -7.09 -8.47 10.86
C VAL A 43 -8.21 -9.20 11.60
N ALA A 44 -9.36 -8.55 11.75
CA ALA A 44 -10.50 -9.14 12.45
C ALA A 44 -10.86 -10.51 11.85
N TRP A 45 -10.83 -11.54 12.68
CA TRP A 45 -11.23 -12.90 12.33
C TRP A 45 -12.71 -13.13 12.69
N ASN A 46 -13.31 -14.16 12.11
CA ASN A 46 -14.74 -14.42 12.16
C ASN A 46 -15.55 -13.20 11.70
N ALA A 47 -15.09 -12.55 10.63
CA ALA A 47 -15.62 -11.29 10.15
C ALA A 47 -17.08 -11.40 9.69
N HIS A 48 -17.59 -12.61 9.39
CA HIS A 48 -19.00 -12.86 9.10
C HIS A 48 -19.94 -12.43 10.24
N ASN A 49 -19.46 -12.37 11.49
CA ASN A 49 -20.26 -11.90 12.62
C ASN A 49 -20.38 -10.37 12.69
N ILE A 50 -19.54 -9.63 11.97
CA ILE A 50 -19.44 -8.15 12.04
C ILE A 50 -19.51 -7.47 10.66
N SER A 51 -19.52 -8.25 9.58
CA SER A 51 -19.52 -7.80 8.19
C SER A 51 -20.16 -8.85 7.30
N ASN A 52 -20.92 -8.42 6.29
CA ASN A 52 -21.43 -9.31 5.23
C ASN A 52 -20.32 -9.80 4.28
N THR A 53 -19.08 -9.37 4.50
CA THR A 53 -17.94 -9.61 3.61
C THR A 53 -16.73 -10.05 4.42
N ALA A 54 -16.21 -11.21 4.05
CA ALA A 54 -14.96 -11.79 4.54
C ALA A 54 -14.31 -12.58 3.39
N ASN A 55 -13.03 -12.91 3.53
CA ASN A 55 -12.39 -13.86 2.62
C ASN A 55 -12.71 -15.32 2.99
N ALA A 56 -12.22 -16.28 2.21
CA ALA A 56 -12.47 -17.71 2.42
C ALA A 56 -11.96 -18.26 3.77
N TYR A 57 -11.11 -17.51 4.47
CA TYR A 57 -10.54 -17.86 5.77
C TYR A 57 -11.26 -17.16 6.93
N GLY A 58 -12.31 -16.39 6.66
CA GLY A 58 -13.10 -15.69 7.66
C GLY A 58 -12.46 -14.40 8.20
N PHE A 59 -11.42 -13.86 7.55
CA PHE A 59 -10.85 -12.56 7.90
C PHE A 59 -11.59 -11.41 7.22
N MET A 60 -11.61 -10.24 7.88
CA MET A 60 -12.15 -8.99 7.34
C MET A 60 -11.24 -8.47 6.21
N ARG A 61 -11.41 -9.07 5.04
CA ARG A 61 -10.75 -8.75 3.78
C ARG A 61 -11.78 -8.83 2.66
N ALA A 62 -11.46 -8.24 1.51
CA ALA A 62 -12.27 -8.45 0.33
C ALA A 62 -12.36 -9.96 -0.02
N PRO A 63 -13.49 -10.47 -0.56
CA PRO A 63 -13.68 -11.89 -0.81
C PRO A 63 -12.63 -12.52 -1.72
N TRP A 64 -12.06 -11.73 -2.63
CA TRP A 64 -11.01 -12.16 -3.58
C TRP A 64 -9.59 -12.09 -2.99
N ASN A 65 -9.40 -11.51 -1.80
CA ASN A 65 -8.12 -11.51 -1.10
C ASN A 65 -7.95 -12.80 -0.29
N GLN A 66 -7.37 -13.84 -0.92
CA GLN A 66 -7.15 -15.17 -0.33
C GLN A 66 -5.94 -15.24 0.62
N ASN A 67 -5.54 -14.13 1.23
CA ASN A 67 -4.49 -14.15 2.23
C ASN A 67 -5.02 -14.67 3.58
N ASN A 68 -4.47 -15.78 4.07
CA ASN A 68 -4.81 -16.41 5.34
C ASN A 68 -3.95 -15.92 6.54
N VAL A 69 -3.02 -15.01 6.33
CA VAL A 69 -2.20 -14.43 7.41
C VAL A 69 -3.09 -13.57 8.32
N PRO A 70 -3.05 -13.76 9.65
CA PRO A 70 -3.94 -13.06 10.59
C PRO A 70 -3.56 -11.59 10.86
N TYR A 71 -2.50 -11.09 10.23
CA TYR A 71 -1.98 -9.74 10.40
C TYR A 71 -2.07 -8.91 9.11
N ILE A 72 -1.92 -7.59 9.22
CA ILE A 72 -1.69 -6.73 8.06
C ILE A 72 -0.41 -7.18 7.37
N THR A 73 -0.51 -7.37 6.05
CA THR A 73 0.59 -7.83 5.20
C THR A 73 0.92 -6.83 4.11
N ARG A 74 2.15 -6.85 3.63
CA ARG A 74 2.63 -6.00 2.54
C ARG A 74 3.46 -6.79 1.53
N PHE A 75 3.33 -6.43 0.26
CA PHE A 75 4.04 -7.04 -0.85
C PHE A 75 4.72 -5.94 -1.67
N ASN A 76 6.01 -6.11 -1.96
CA ASN A 76 6.79 -5.11 -2.70
C ASN A 76 6.66 -5.25 -4.23
N SER A 77 5.80 -6.15 -4.69
CA SER A 77 5.52 -6.40 -6.10
C SER A 77 4.06 -6.78 -6.28
N SER A 78 3.58 -6.64 -7.52
CA SER A 78 2.23 -7.06 -7.92
C SER A 78 2.35 -7.91 -9.16
N TYR A 79 1.90 -9.17 -9.08
CA TYR A 79 1.97 -10.11 -10.18
C TYR A 79 3.38 -10.19 -10.81
N GLY A 80 4.45 -10.23 -10.01
CA GLY A 80 5.83 -10.30 -10.54
C GLY A 80 6.37 -8.99 -11.13
N PHE A 81 5.59 -7.90 -11.11
CA PHE A 81 6.05 -6.58 -11.54
C PHE A 81 6.33 -5.68 -10.33
N THR A 82 7.39 -4.88 -10.43
CA THR A 82 7.66 -3.77 -9.51
C THR A 82 7.03 -2.51 -10.08
N PHE A 83 6.23 -1.80 -9.28
CA PHE A 83 5.61 -0.56 -9.72
C PHE A 83 6.62 0.58 -9.71
N THR A 84 6.65 1.39 -10.78
CA THR A 84 7.70 2.40 -11.00
C THR A 84 7.19 3.84 -11.05
N ALA A 85 5.89 4.07 -10.88
CA ALA A 85 5.33 5.42 -10.86
C ALA A 85 5.06 5.83 -9.41
N ALA A 86 5.90 6.70 -8.83
CA ALA A 86 5.65 7.28 -7.51
C ALA A 86 4.81 8.57 -7.66
N PRO A 87 4.01 8.94 -6.64
CA PRO A 87 3.39 10.25 -6.61
C PRO A 87 4.44 11.36 -6.63
N ASP A 88 4.26 12.37 -7.47
CA ASP A 88 5.14 13.53 -7.53
C ASP A 88 4.50 14.79 -6.90
N CYS A 89 5.32 15.83 -6.72
CA CYS A 89 4.88 17.08 -6.13
C CYS A 89 3.86 17.83 -7.02
N GLU A 90 3.97 17.69 -8.35
CA GLU A 90 3.08 18.36 -9.30
C GLU A 90 1.66 17.79 -9.20
N ALA A 91 1.52 16.47 -9.16
CA ALA A 91 0.24 15.78 -9.00
C ALA A 91 -0.46 16.20 -7.71
N HIS A 92 0.28 16.32 -6.60
CA HIS A 92 -0.27 16.81 -5.34
C HIS A 92 -0.65 18.29 -5.41
N MET A 93 0.21 19.15 -5.95
CA MET A 93 -0.09 20.58 -6.09
C MET A 93 -1.33 20.81 -6.95
N LYS A 94 -1.46 20.07 -8.06
CA LYS A 94 -2.60 20.16 -8.95
C LYS A 94 -3.92 19.88 -8.22
N VAL A 95 -3.98 18.84 -7.40
CA VAL A 95 -5.23 18.52 -6.70
C VAL A 95 -5.59 19.55 -5.63
N LEU A 96 -4.58 20.16 -4.98
CA LEU A 96 -4.79 21.22 -3.99
C LEU A 96 -5.32 22.54 -4.59
N LEU A 97 -5.23 22.71 -5.90
CA LEU A 97 -5.75 23.88 -6.63
C LEU A 97 -7.21 23.74 -7.05
N TYR A 98 -7.85 22.57 -6.84
CA TYR A 98 -9.27 22.41 -7.12
C TYR A 98 -10.13 23.15 -6.09
N ASN A 99 -11.12 23.90 -6.60
CA ASN A 99 -12.02 24.72 -5.77
C ASN A 99 -13.37 24.06 -5.48
N ASN A 100 -13.58 22.83 -5.95
CA ASN A 100 -14.77 22.06 -5.63
C ASN A 100 -14.39 20.66 -5.15
N TRP A 101 -15.22 20.14 -4.25
CA TRP A 101 -14.98 18.84 -3.61
C TRP A 101 -15.00 17.68 -4.60
N MET A 102 -15.81 17.75 -5.66
CA MET A 102 -15.96 16.65 -6.61
C MET A 102 -14.67 16.42 -7.41
N ASP A 103 -14.06 17.49 -7.91
CA ASP A 103 -12.81 17.42 -8.65
C ASP A 103 -11.65 17.04 -7.73
N PHE A 104 -11.55 17.65 -6.55
CA PHE A 104 -10.55 17.28 -5.55
C PHE A 104 -10.66 15.79 -5.17
N GLY A 105 -11.85 15.36 -4.76
CA GLY A 105 -12.11 14.02 -4.25
C GLY A 105 -11.94 12.94 -5.33
N ARG A 106 -12.22 13.25 -6.59
CA ARG A 106 -11.94 12.35 -7.72
C ARG A 106 -10.44 12.26 -7.99
N GLU A 107 -9.78 13.40 -8.16
CA GLU A 107 -8.41 13.44 -8.69
C GLU A 107 -7.35 13.02 -7.65
N ILE A 108 -7.58 13.29 -6.36
CA ILE A 108 -6.67 12.85 -5.29
C ILE A 108 -6.51 11.33 -5.24
N MET A 109 -7.53 10.57 -5.66
CA MET A 109 -7.54 9.11 -5.60
C MET A 109 -6.65 8.43 -6.66
N TYR A 110 -6.28 9.16 -7.73
CA TYR A 110 -5.47 8.62 -8.83
C TYR A 110 -3.98 8.79 -8.55
N SER A 111 -3.27 9.60 -9.35
CA SER A 111 -1.81 9.72 -9.27
C SER A 111 -1.26 10.06 -7.87
N PRO A 112 -1.89 10.94 -7.07
CA PRO A 112 -1.37 11.27 -5.73
C PRO A 112 -1.45 10.12 -4.72
N HIS A 113 -2.35 9.15 -4.93
CA HIS A 113 -2.73 8.16 -3.92
C HIS A 113 -2.62 6.71 -4.40
N GLY A 114 -3.22 6.42 -5.56
CA GLY A 114 -3.31 5.10 -6.19
C GLY A 114 -1.98 4.35 -6.23
N PRO A 115 -0.88 4.96 -6.69
CA PRO A 115 0.45 4.34 -6.68
C PRO A 115 0.88 3.73 -5.35
N MET A 116 0.57 4.38 -4.24
CA MET A 116 1.03 3.96 -2.92
C MET A 116 0.48 2.59 -2.53
N HIS A 117 -0.75 2.27 -2.92
CA HIS A 117 -1.34 0.94 -2.69
C HIS A 117 -0.54 -0.16 -3.35
N ILE A 118 -0.03 0.09 -4.55
CA ILE A 118 0.71 -0.90 -5.34
C ILE A 118 2.18 -0.98 -4.86
N MET A 119 2.79 0.16 -4.54
CA MET A 119 4.19 0.24 -4.11
C MET A 119 4.44 -0.33 -2.72
N ILE A 120 3.47 -0.21 -1.80
CA ILE A 120 3.60 -0.69 -0.41
C ILE A 120 2.79 -1.96 -0.18
N GLY A 121 1.54 -1.98 -0.66
CA GLY A 121 0.61 -3.07 -0.41
C GLY A 121 0.83 -4.25 -1.35
N GLY A 122 0.96 -3.97 -2.65
CA GLY A 122 1.21 -4.95 -3.70
C GLY A 122 0.19 -6.10 -3.77
N VAL A 123 0.52 -7.14 -4.53
CA VAL A 123 -0.29 -8.36 -4.66
C VAL A 123 0.59 -9.58 -4.44
N GLY A 124 0.39 -10.24 -3.30
CA GLY A 124 1.08 -11.46 -2.92
C GLY A 124 0.56 -12.71 -3.60
N ASN A 125 1.40 -13.76 -3.63
CA ASN A 125 1.05 -15.10 -4.10
C ASN A 125 0.45 -15.17 -5.51
N ALA A 126 0.77 -14.19 -6.35
CA ALA A 126 0.27 -14.09 -7.73
C ALA A 126 1.37 -13.82 -8.76
N ASN A 127 2.63 -14.12 -8.42
CA ASN A 127 3.77 -13.91 -9.31
C ASN A 127 3.71 -14.89 -10.49
N TRP A 128 3.50 -14.39 -11.71
CA TRP A 128 3.41 -15.23 -12.92
C TRP A 128 4.70 -15.97 -13.26
N MET A 129 5.85 -15.53 -12.72
CA MET A 129 7.14 -16.20 -12.87
C MET A 129 7.26 -17.44 -12.00
N ASN A 130 6.47 -17.53 -10.92
CA ASN A 130 6.46 -18.65 -9.99
C ASN A 130 5.27 -19.55 -10.35
N LYS A 131 5.50 -20.54 -11.20
CA LYS A 131 4.52 -21.57 -11.55
C LYS A 131 4.37 -22.61 -10.45
#